data_AF-A0A8T5MK22-F1
#
_entry.id   AF-A0A8T5MK22-F1
#
_cell.length_a   1.000
_cell.length_b   1.000
_cell.length_c   1.000
_cell.angle_alpha   90.00
_cell.angle_beta   90.00
_cell.angle_gamma   90.00
#
_symmetry.space_group_name_H-M   'P 1'
#
loop_
_entity.id
_entity.type
_entity.pdbx_description
1 polymer ?
#
loop_
_entity_poly.entity_id
_entity_poly.type
_entity_poly.pdbx_seq_one_letter_code
_entity_poly.pdbx_strand_id
1 'polypeptide(L)'
;MNKNYRSWLFIFLIVVAITALEYVFVYVNVAYGILLSLFVAVAIYVIVSIPEEESNINIAAESLALIPLYILFTSSLPWYFVKQSYLLPAVYSIVLALCFWHVLEKNLSLTKMGFTRNKFAIFAVGGVIIGISTGTIEYIILRPEPTYPSFELSHVLTDWFYMTFFVGVGEEMLFRGIIQTDLQKAIGKWNGLHVTAFLFGIMHMSWRSPVELVFATLSGYLLGYIYMRTNNLTMPIVLHGVNNTMLVGILPYLF
;
A
#
# COMPACT_ATOMS: atom_id res chain seq x y z
N MET A 1 -20.77 15.40 -22.77
CA MET A 1 -19.71 15.49 -21.73
C MET A 1 -18.36 15.18 -22.38
N ASN A 2 -17.30 15.93 -22.02
CA ASN A 2 -15.94 15.70 -22.52
C ASN A 2 -15.42 14.30 -22.11
N LYS A 3 -14.75 13.56 -23.01
CA LYS A 3 -14.18 12.22 -22.75
C LYS A 3 -13.31 12.21 -21.49
N ASN A 4 -12.49 13.26 -21.30
CA ASN A 4 -11.66 13.42 -20.11
C ASN A 4 -12.47 13.52 -18.81
N TYR A 5 -13.62 14.21 -18.83
CA TYR A 5 -14.47 14.34 -17.64
C TYR A 5 -15.08 13.01 -17.22
N ARG A 6 -15.53 12.18 -18.18
CA ARG A 6 -16.07 10.84 -17.90
C ARG A 6 -15.02 9.92 -17.29
N SER A 7 -13.79 9.96 -17.82
CA SER A 7 -12.65 9.21 -17.30
C SER A 7 -12.31 9.60 -15.85
N TRP A 8 -12.29 10.90 -15.56
CA TRP A 8 -12.07 11.42 -14.21
C TRP A 8 -13.16 11.01 -13.24
N LEU A 9 -14.42 11.14 -13.66
CA LEU A 9 -15.56 10.76 -12.85
C LEU A 9 -15.53 9.27 -12.52
N PHE A 10 -15.14 8.42 -13.48
CA PHE A 10 -15.05 6.98 -13.24
C PHE A 10 -14.00 6.63 -12.19
N ILE A 11 -12.77 7.14 -12.32
CA ILE A 11 -11.71 6.93 -11.31
C ILE A 11 -12.14 7.48 -9.95
N PHE A 12 -12.74 8.67 -9.92
CA PHE A 12 -13.24 9.28 -8.69
C PHE A 12 -14.29 8.40 -7.99
N LEU A 13 -15.23 7.82 -8.74
CA LEU A 13 -16.25 6.92 -8.19
C LEU A 13 -15.63 5.65 -7.60
N ILE A 14 -14.59 5.10 -8.23
CA ILE A 14 -13.85 3.96 -7.68
C ILE A 14 -13.16 4.35 -6.36
N VAL A 15 -12.50 5.51 -6.31
CA VAL A 15 -11.85 6.01 -5.09
C VAL A 15 -12.88 6.19 -3.96
N VAL A 16 -14.04 6.79 -4.26
CA VAL A 16 -15.13 6.95 -3.28
C VAL A 16 -15.63 5.59 -2.79
N ALA A 17 -15.79 4.61 -3.68
CA ALA A 17 -16.20 3.26 -3.30
C ALA A 17 -15.15 2.60 -2.39
N ILE A 18 -13.86 2.75 -2.68
CA ILE A 18 -12.74 2.25 -1.85
C ILE A 18 -12.70 2.95 -0.49
N THR A 19 -12.93 4.25 -0.43
CA THR A 19 -13.01 4.96 0.85
C THR A 19 -14.22 4.51 1.68
N ALA A 20 -15.38 4.36 1.05
CA ALA A 20 -16.58 3.91 1.73
C ALA A 20 -16.45 2.48 2.25
N LEU A 21 -15.85 1.58 1.46
CA LEU A 21 -15.67 0.19 1.88
C LEU A 21 -14.69 0.06 3.04
N GLU A 22 -13.58 0.80 3.03
CA GLU A 22 -12.63 0.81 4.13
C GLU A 22 -13.25 1.41 5.40
N TYR A 23 -14.03 2.48 5.26
CA TYR A 23 -14.78 3.04 6.38
C TYR A 23 -15.76 2.03 6.99
N VAL A 24 -16.52 1.31 6.17
CA VAL A 24 -17.44 0.27 6.64
C VAL A 24 -16.68 -0.87 7.33
N PHE A 25 -15.58 -1.31 6.74
CA PHE A 25 -14.72 -2.35 7.29
C PHE A 25 -14.19 -1.98 8.67
N VAL A 26 -13.68 -0.75 8.83
CA VAL A 26 -13.07 -0.28 10.08
C VAL A 26 -14.12 0.15 11.10
N TYR A 27 -15.09 0.99 10.76
CA TYR A 27 -15.92 1.68 11.77
C TYR A 27 -17.33 1.08 11.94
N VAL A 28 -17.81 0.27 11.00
CA VAL A 28 -19.18 -0.24 11.03
C VAL A 28 -19.20 -1.72 11.34
N ASN A 29 -18.69 -2.56 10.44
CA ASN A 29 -18.69 -4.01 10.61
C ASN A 29 -17.71 -4.69 9.64
N VAL A 30 -16.81 -5.52 10.18
CA VAL A 30 -15.80 -6.26 9.41
C VAL A 30 -16.43 -7.16 8.34
N ALA A 31 -17.52 -7.88 8.65
CA ALA A 31 -18.17 -8.79 7.69
C ALA A 31 -18.82 -8.02 6.54
N TYR A 32 -19.46 -6.88 6.82
CA TYR A 32 -19.99 -6.01 5.76
C TYR A 32 -18.88 -5.38 4.92
N GLY A 33 -17.75 -5.01 5.55
CA GLY A 33 -16.56 -4.57 4.84
C GLY A 33 -16.05 -5.62 3.87
N ILE A 34 -15.89 -6.87 4.32
CA ILE A 34 -15.47 -8.01 3.48
C ILE A 34 -16.41 -8.22 2.27
N LEU A 35 -17.73 -8.23 2.51
CA LEU A 35 -18.71 -8.40 1.44
C LEU A 35 -18.67 -7.23 0.44
N LEU A 36 -18.50 -6.01 0.95
CA LEU A 36 -18.40 -4.82 0.12
C LEU A 36 -17.08 -4.78 -0.68
N SER A 37 -15.97 -5.24 -0.10
CA SER A 37 -14.69 -5.41 -0.81
C SER A 37 -14.85 -6.35 -2.01
N LEU A 38 -15.48 -7.52 -1.81
CA LEU A 38 -15.77 -8.45 -2.89
C LEU A 38 -16.68 -7.81 -3.95
N PHE A 39 -17.75 -7.14 -3.53
CA PHE A 39 -18.67 -6.47 -4.44
C PHE A 39 -17.98 -5.39 -5.29
N VAL A 40 -17.18 -4.51 -4.67
CA VAL A 40 -16.47 -3.43 -5.36
C VAL A 40 -15.45 -4.00 -6.34
N ALA A 41 -14.67 -5.01 -5.94
CA ALA A 41 -13.71 -5.65 -6.83
C ALA A 41 -14.41 -6.24 -8.07
N VAL A 42 -15.49 -7.02 -7.88
CA VAL A 42 -16.26 -7.61 -8.98
C VAL A 42 -16.89 -6.51 -9.86
N ALA A 43 -17.47 -5.47 -9.26
CA ALA A 43 -18.08 -4.37 -9.99
C ALA A 43 -17.08 -3.66 -10.92
N ILE A 44 -15.84 -3.42 -10.44
CA ILE A 44 -14.79 -2.82 -11.27
C ILE A 44 -14.48 -3.72 -12.48
N TYR A 45 -14.25 -5.02 -12.27
CA TYR A 45 -13.93 -5.94 -13.37
C TYR A 45 -15.08 -6.09 -14.36
N VAL A 46 -16.33 -6.14 -13.88
CA VAL A 46 -17.52 -6.18 -14.76
C VAL A 46 -17.57 -4.93 -15.62
N ILE A 47 -17.38 -3.73 -15.04
CA ILE A 47 -17.41 -2.47 -15.80
C ILE A 47 -16.27 -2.42 -16.83
N VAL A 48 -15.06 -2.82 -16.43
CA VAL A 48 -13.88 -2.81 -17.33
C VAL A 48 -14.01 -3.85 -18.46
N SER A 49 -14.69 -4.97 -18.23
CA SER A 49 -14.92 -5.99 -19.25
C SER A 49 -15.92 -5.60 -20.36
N ILE A 50 -16.65 -4.50 -20.19
CA ILE A 50 -17.54 -3.99 -21.23
C ILE A 50 -16.68 -3.58 -22.43
N PRO A 51 -16.96 -4.10 -23.64
CA PRO A 51 -16.11 -3.87 -24.80
C PRO A 51 -16.13 -2.40 -25.25
N GLU A 52 -15.22 -1.63 -24.68
CA GLU A 52 -14.68 -0.38 -25.20
C GLU A 52 -13.18 -0.58 -25.46
N GLU A 53 -12.61 0.24 -26.34
CA GLU A 53 -11.17 0.23 -26.65
C GLU A 53 -10.32 0.27 -25.36
N GLU A 54 -9.34 -0.63 -25.22
CA GLU A 54 -8.46 -0.70 -24.05
C GLU A 54 -7.81 0.68 -23.81
N SER A 55 -8.20 1.34 -22.72
CA SER A 55 -7.72 2.66 -22.38
C SER A 55 -6.88 2.60 -21.11
N ASN A 56 -5.95 3.55 -20.95
CA ASN A 56 -5.18 3.68 -19.70
C ASN A 56 -6.09 3.79 -18.46
N ILE A 57 -7.33 4.25 -18.62
CA ILE A 57 -8.34 4.33 -17.56
C ILE A 57 -8.78 2.94 -17.10
N ASN A 58 -9.00 2.01 -18.03
CA ASN A 58 -9.39 0.63 -17.71
C ASN A 58 -8.27 -0.08 -16.95
N ILE A 59 -7.02 0.08 -17.39
CA ILE A 59 -5.84 -0.46 -16.70
C ILE A 59 -5.73 0.13 -15.29
N ALA A 60 -5.88 1.45 -15.14
CA ALA A 60 -5.85 2.08 -13.82
C ALA A 60 -6.99 1.61 -12.91
N ALA A 61 -8.19 1.36 -13.46
CA ALA A 61 -9.31 0.79 -12.71
C ALA A 61 -9.02 -0.64 -12.24
N GLU A 62 -8.46 -1.50 -13.09
CA GLU A 62 -8.00 -2.84 -12.69
C GLU A 62 -6.95 -2.77 -11.58
N SER A 63 -5.97 -1.88 -11.71
CA SER A 63 -4.94 -1.64 -10.68
C SER A 63 -5.56 -1.17 -9.35
N LEU A 64 -6.60 -0.33 -9.40
CA LEU A 64 -7.35 0.08 -8.19
C LEU A 64 -8.16 -1.06 -7.57
N ALA A 65 -8.63 -2.04 -8.35
CA ALA A 65 -9.34 -3.21 -7.84
C ALA A 65 -8.45 -4.12 -6.97
N LEU A 66 -7.11 -3.98 -7.06
CA LEU A 66 -6.19 -4.68 -6.16
C LEU A 66 -6.33 -4.23 -4.70
N ILE A 67 -6.82 -3.01 -4.41
CA ILE A 67 -7.05 -2.54 -3.02
C ILE A 67 -8.17 -3.32 -2.32
N PRO A 68 -9.41 -3.40 -2.85
CA PRO A 68 -10.45 -4.21 -2.22
C PRO A 68 -10.08 -5.70 -2.17
N LEU A 69 -9.32 -6.21 -3.15
CA LEU A 69 -8.78 -7.57 -3.06
C LEU A 69 -7.77 -7.71 -1.91
N TYR A 70 -6.85 -6.75 -1.75
CA TYR A 70 -5.94 -6.69 -0.61
C TYR A 70 -6.72 -6.77 0.72
N ILE A 71 -7.73 -5.92 0.91
CA ILE A 71 -8.56 -5.90 2.12
C ILE A 71 -9.26 -7.24 2.32
N LEU A 72 -9.83 -7.81 1.26
CA LEU A 72 -10.51 -9.09 1.29
C LEU A 72 -9.56 -10.20 1.77
N PHE A 73 -8.36 -10.32 1.20
CA PHE A 73 -7.42 -11.39 1.55
C PHE A 73 -6.77 -11.20 2.91
N THR A 74 -6.46 -9.96 3.30
CA THR A 74 -5.85 -9.67 4.60
C THR A 74 -6.81 -9.95 5.75
N SER A 75 -8.10 -9.69 5.55
CA SER A 75 -9.14 -9.87 6.57
C SER A 75 -9.77 -11.27 6.60
N SER A 76 -9.75 -11.99 5.48
CA SER A 76 -10.36 -13.34 5.39
C SER A 76 -9.42 -14.47 5.81
N LEU A 77 -8.13 -14.20 6.00
CA LEU A 77 -7.18 -15.24 6.36
C LEU A 77 -7.49 -15.80 7.76
N PRO A 78 -7.75 -17.11 7.89
CA PRO A 78 -8.10 -17.70 9.18
C PRO A 78 -6.89 -17.72 10.12
N TRP A 79 -6.85 -16.73 11.01
CA TRP A 79 -5.80 -16.54 12.02
C TRP A 79 -5.61 -17.74 12.97
N TYR A 80 -6.62 -18.62 13.08
CA TYR A 80 -6.55 -19.82 13.93
C TYR A 80 -5.78 -20.99 13.28
N PHE A 81 -5.48 -20.95 11.97
CA PHE A 81 -4.63 -21.95 11.31
C PHE A 81 -3.15 -21.53 11.22
N VAL A 82 -2.85 -20.25 11.43
CA VAL A 82 -1.50 -19.69 11.28
C VAL A 82 -1.03 -19.17 12.63
N LYS A 83 0.18 -19.54 13.07
CA LYS A 83 0.73 -18.96 14.30
C LYS A 83 0.80 -17.44 14.15
N GLN A 84 0.48 -16.71 15.23
CA GLN A 84 0.42 -15.25 15.21
C GLN A 84 1.68 -14.60 14.62
N SER A 85 2.87 -15.15 14.90
CA SER A 85 4.15 -14.69 14.36
C SER A 85 4.28 -14.77 12.83
N TYR A 86 3.52 -15.65 12.18
CA TYR A 86 3.56 -15.84 10.73
C TYR A 86 2.35 -15.25 10.01
N LEU A 87 1.41 -14.63 10.73
CA LEU A 87 0.20 -14.09 10.14
C LEU A 87 0.53 -12.95 9.17
N LEU A 88 1.37 -12.00 9.58
CA LEU A 88 1.81 -10.88 8.76
C LEU A 88 2.49 -11.34 7.45
N PRO A 89 3.56 -12.16 7.47
CA PRO A 89 4.18 -12.61 6.22
C PRO A 89 3.24 -13.47 5.37
N ALA A 90 2.34 -14.26 5.97
CA ALA A 90 1.36 -15.05 5.20
C ALA A 90 0.40 -14.14 4.40
N VAL A 91 -0.15 -13.12 5.05
CA VAL A 91 -1.06 -12.14 4.42
C VAL A 91 -0.34 -11.40 3.30
N TYR A 92 0.84 -10.83 3.56
CA TYR A 92 1.58 -10.09 2.54
C TYR A 92 2.14 -10.97 1.43
N SER A 93 2.33 -12.28 1.66
CA SER A 93 2.68 -13.22 0.58
C SER A 93 1.55 -13.34 -0.45
N ILE A 94 0.29 -13.32 0.00
CA ILE A 94 -0.87 -13.31 -0.91
C ILE A 94 -0.91 -11.99 -1.70
N VAL A 95 -0.69 -10.86 -1.02
CA VAL A 95 -0.64 -9.54 -1.66
C VAL A 95 0.46 -9.50 -2.72
N LEU A 96 1.67 -9.96 -2.38
CA LEU A 96 2.78 -10.08 -3.31
C LEU A 96 2.42 -10.99 -4.49
N ALA A 97 1.79 -12.14 -4.24
CA ALA A 97 1.36 -13.04 -5.29
C ALA A 97 0.36 -12.39 -6.27
N LEU A 98 -0.61 -11.61 -5.76
CA LEU A 98 -1.55 -10.85 -6.60
C LEU A 98 -0.83 -9.79 -7.44
N CYS A 99 0.08 -9.03 -6.82
CA CYS A 99 0.86 -8.04 -7.54
C CYS A 99 1.77 -8.69 -8.60
N PHE A 100 2.41 -9.82 -8.29
CA PHE A 100 3.22 -10.57 -9.25
C PHE A 100 2.37 -11.15 -10.38
N TRP A 101 1.19 -11.69 -10.07
CA TRP A 101 0.24 -12.16 -11.07
C TRP A 101 -0.14 -11.05 -12.05
N HIS A 102 -0.54 -9.89 -11.52
CA HIS A 102 -0.87 -8.72 -12.32
C HIS A 102 0.31 -8.25 -13.19
N VAL A 103 1.52 -8.24 -12.64
CA VAL A 103 2.76 -7.92 -13.37
C VAL A 103 3.01 -8.89 -14.52
N LEU A 104 2.82 -10.20 -14.30
CA LEU A 104 3.00 -11.23 -15.32
C LEU A 104 1.93 -11.12 -16.42
N GLU A 105 0.67 -10.96 -16.03
CA GLU A 105 -0.47 -10.83 -16.94
C GLU A 105 -0.31 -9.62 -17.88
N LYS A 106 0.10 -8.48 -17.33
CA LYS A 106 0.32 -7.24 -18.09
C LYS A 106 1.71 -7.15 -18.72
N ASN A 107 2.51 -8.21 -18.64
CA ASN A 107 3.87 -8.29 -19.17
C ASN A 107 4.76 -7.09 -18.74
N LEU A 108 4.61 -6.68 -17.49
CA LEU A 108 5.33 -5.54 -16.90
C LEU A 108 6.76 -5.96 -16.53
N SER A 109 7.71 -5.09 -16.85
CA SER A 109 9.11 -5.32 -16.53
C SER A 109 9.44 -4.80 -15.12
N LEU A 110 9.97 -5.67 -14.24
CA LEU A 110 10.37 -5.30 -12.88
C LEU A 110 11.37 -4.13 -12.84
N THR A 111 12.28 -4.06 -13.81
CA THR A 111 13.22 -2.93 -13.93
C THR A 111 12.52 -1.62 -14.31
N LYS A 112 11.45 -1.67 -15.14
CA LYS A 112 10.62 -0.50 -15.45
C LYS A 112 9.80 -0.04 -14.24
N MET A 113 9.36 -0.96 -13.39
CA MET A 113 8.69 -0.67 -12.11
C MET A 113 9.64 -0.11 -11.05
N GLY A 114 10.93 -0.02 -11.32
CA GLY A 114 11.91 0.58 -10.40
C GLY A 114 12.66 -0.41 -9.51
N PHE A 115 12.56 -1.72 -9.74
CA PHE A 115 13.50 -2.68 -9.19
C PHE A 115 14.82 -2.62 -9.97
N THR A 116 15.67 -1.65 -9.61
CA THR A 116 16.97 -1.42 -10.24
C THR A 116 18.08 -1.36 -9.22
N ARG A 117 19.25 -1.89 -9.58
CA ARG A 117 20.47 -1.81 -8.76
C ARG A 117 21.15 -0.43 -8.83
N ASN A 118 20.68 0.45 -9.72
CA ASN A 118 21.26 1.77 -9.89
C ASN A 118 21.11 2.61 -8.62
N LYS A 119 22.22 3.17 -8.13
CA LYS A 119 22.29 3.99 -6.90
C LYS A 119 21.71 3.30 -5.65
N PHE A 120 21.71 1.96 -5.63
CA PHE A 120 21.12 1.17 -4.53
C PHE A 120 21.60 1.65 -3.16
N ALA A 121 22.91 1.77 -2.94
CA ALA A 121 23.47 2.18 -1.65
C ALA A 121 23.00 3.58 -1.22
N ILE A 122 22.99 4.56 -2.13
CA ILE A 122 22.56 5.94 -1.84
C ILE A 122 21.08 5.95 -1.45
N PHE A 123 20.24 5.23 -2.18
CA PHE A 123 18.82 5.14 -1.93
C PHE A 123 18.47 4.34 -0.66
N ALA A 124 19.23 3.28 -0.37
CA ALA A 124 19.09 2.54 0.87
C ALA A 124 19.45 3.42 2.09
N VAL A 125 20.60 4.11 2.05
CA VAL A 125 21.02 5.03 3.14
C VAL A 125 20.01 6.17 3.31
N GLY A 126 19.57 6.80 2.21
CA GLY A 126 18.54 7.83 2.26
C GLY A 126 17.22 7.31 2.84
N GLY A 127 16.83 6.08 2.48
CA GLY A 127 15.66 5.40 3.03
C GLY A 127 15.79 5.18 4.55
N VAL A 128 16.92 4.70 5.03
CA VAL A 128 17.16 4.49 6.48
C VAL A 128 17.04 5.80 7.26
N ILE A 129 17.70 6.87 6.80
CA ILE A 129 17.71 8.16 7.51
C ILE A 129 16.30 8.73 7.63
N ILE A 130 15.56 8.73 6.52
CA ILE A 130 14.20 9.27 6.50
C ILE A 130 13.26 8.33 7.28
N GLY A 131 13.40 7.01 7.12
CA GLY A 131 12.58 6.01 7.80
C GLY A 131 12.71 6.06 9.32
N ILE A 132 13.92 6.28 9.85
CA ILE A 132 14.10 6.51 11.29
C ILE A 132 13.31 7.75 11.75
N SER A 133 13.41 8.82 10.97
CA SER A 133 12.76 10.10 11.27
C SER A 133 11.24 9.98 11.23
N THR A 134 10.68 9.40 10.17
CA THR A 134 9.23 9.21 10.02
C THR A 134 8.69 8.21 11.02
N GLY A 135 9.38 7.09 11.28
CA GLY A 135 8.92 6.09 12.24
C GLY A 135 8.91 6.61 13.67
N THR A 136 9.82 7.54 13.99
CA THR A 136 9.80 8.25 15.28
C THR A 136 8.59 9.18 15.40
N ILE A 137 8.26 9.92 14.34
CA ILE A 137 7.07 10.78 14.31
C ILE A 137 5.80 9.94 14.46
N GLU A 138 5.70 8.83 13.72
CA GLU A 138 4.56 7.93 13.76
C GLU A 138 4.39 7.28 15.15
N TYR A 139 5.50 6.87 15.78
CA TYR A 139 5.46 6.37 17.16
C TYR A 139 4.89 7.40 18.14
N ILE A 140 5.26 8.68 17.99
CA ILE A 140 4.71 9.75 18.84
C ILE A 140 3.19 9.90 18.63
N ILE A 141 2.69 9.66 17.42
CA ILE A 141 1.27 9.73 17.06
C ILE A 141 0.50 8.53 17.62
N LEU A 142 1.01 7.32 17.43
CA LEU A 142 0.27 6.08 17.69
C LEU A 142 0.57 5.45 19.05
N ARG A 143 1.84 5.50 19.49
CA ARG A 143 2.35 4.80 20.69
C ARG A 143 1.84 3.36 20.81
N PRO A 144 2.07 2.52 19.79
CA PRO A 144 1.60 1.14 19.83
C PRO A 144 2.37 0.34 20.88
N GLU A 145 1.73 -0.73 21.37
CA GLU A 145 2.41 -1.76 22.15
C GLU A 145 3.47 -2.48 21.30
N PRO A 146 4.55 -2.97 21.92
CA PRO A 146 5.56 -3.73 21.20
C PRO A 146 5.01 -5.03 20.60
N THR A 147 5.55 -5.43 19.44
CA THR A 147 5.19 -6.71 18.79
C THR A 147 5.47 -7.93 19.68
N TYR A 148 6.53 -7.86 20.49
CA TYR A 148 6.99 -8.93 21.37
C TYR A 148 7.04 -8.44 22.84
N PRO A 149 6.92 -9.34 23.83
CA PRO A 149 6.93 -8.94 25.25
C PRO A 149 8.29 -8.41 25.76
N SER A 150 9.39 -8.74 25.09
CA SER A 150 10.75 -8.41 25.50
C SER A 150 11.57 -7.88 24.33
N PHE A 151 12.45 -6.91 24.65
CA PHE A 151 13.44 -6.43 23.71
C PHE A 151 14.55 -7.47 23.53
N GLU A 152 14.61 -8.08 22.34
CA GLU A 152 15.67 -9.00 21.96
C GLU A 152 16.12 -8.68 20.52
N LEU A 153 17.43 -8.77 20.26
CA LEU A 153 17.97 -8.49 18.93
C LEU A 153 17.34 -9.40 17.86
N SER A 154 17.05 -10.65 18.20
CA SER A 154 16.34 -11.61 17.33
C SER A 154 14.96 -11.11 16.91
N HIS A 155 14.19 -10.52 17.83
CA HIS A 155 12.87 -9.95 17.57
C HIS A 155 12.98 -8.72 16.66
N VAL A 156 13.91 -7.80 16.97
CA VAL A 156 14.15 -6.62 16.13
C VAL A 156 14.54 -7.00 14.70
N LEU A 157 15.41 -7.99 14.53
CA LEU A 157 15.80 -8.49 13.21
C LEU A 157 14.64 -9.16 12.46
N THR A 158 13.75 -9.83 13.20
CA THR A 158 12.54 -10.45 12.64
C THR A 158 11.56 -9.39 12.16
N ASP A 159 11.27 -8.39 13.00
CA ASP A 159 10.41 -7.25 12.64
C ASP A 159 10.99 -6.49 11.45
N TRP A 160 12.30 -6.20 11.46
CA TRP A 160 12.96 -5.55 10.34
C TRP A 160 12.80 -6.34 9.03
N PHE A 161 12.98 -7.65 9.09
CA PHE A 161 12.82 -8.52 7.93
C PHE A 161 11.36 -8.52 7.43
N TYR A 162 10.39 -8.67 8.32
CA TYR A 162 8.97 -8.68 7.94
C TYR A 162 8.50 -7.33 7.40
N MET A 163 8.83 -6.25 8.10
CA MET A 163 8.45 -4.90 7.71
C MET A 163 9.11 -4.45 6.41
N THR A 164 10.34 -4.87 6.13
CA THR A 164 11.01 -4.49 4.89
C THR A 164 10.56 -5.36 3.71
N PHE A 165 10.62 -6.69 3.84
CA PHE A 165 10.48 -7.59 2.70
C PHE A 165 9.05 -8.04 2.40
N PHE A 166 8.15 -7.97 3.38
CA PHE A 166 6.74 -8.30 3.18
C PHE A 166 5.91 -7.03 3.07
N VAL A 167 5.94 -6.17 4.10
CA VAL A 167 5.17 -4.93 4.11
C VAL A 167 5.74 -3.92 3.11
N GLY A 168 7.00 -3.52 3.28
CA GLY A 168 7.65 -2.53 2.43
C GLY A 168 7.65 -2.92 0.95
N VAL A 169 8.15 -4.10 0.59
CA VAL A 169 8.11 -4.55 -0.82
C VAL A 169 6.67 -4.67 -1.32
N GLY A 170 5.76 -5.26 -0.55
CA GLY A 170 4.37 -5.48 -0.96
C GLY A 170 3.62 -4.18 -1.25
N GLU A 171 3.61 -3.26 -0.28
CA GLU A 171 2.88 -2.01 -0.41
C GLU A 171 3.55 -1.03 -1.38
N GLU A 172 4.87 -0.94 -1.39
CA GLU A 172 5.54 -0.06 -2.36
C GLU A 172 5.38 -0.58 -3.79
N MET A 173 5.40 -1.91 -4.00
CA MET A 173 5.10 -2.47 -5.31
C MET A 173 3.65 -2.22 -5.73
N LEU A 174 2.69 -2.44 -4.83
CA LEU A 174 1.27 -2.22 -5.09
C LEU A 174 0.96 -0.74 -5.37
N PHE A 175 1.28 0.13 -4.42
CA PHE A 175 0.89 1.53 -4.51
C PHE A 175 1.74 2.30 -5.52
N ARG A 176 3.06 2.10 -5.57
CA ARG A 176 3.95 2.95 -6.38
C ARG A 176 4.22 2.28 -7.72
N GLY A 177 4.63 1.02 -7.67
CA GLY A 177 4.93 0.22 -8.87
C GLY A 177 3.73 0.09 -9.82
N ILE A 178 2.55 -0.22 -9.27
CA ILE A 178 1.33 -0.53 -10.05
C ILE A 178 0.36 0.67 -10.06
N ILE A 179 -0.30 0.95 -8.92
CA ILE A 179 -1.43 1.90 -8.85
C ILE A 179 -1.01 3.31 -9.29
N GLN A 180 0.05 3.86 -8.70
CA GLN A 180 0.53 5.21 -9.04
C GLN A 180 0.95 5.27 -10.50
N THR A 181 1.73 4.31 -10.98
CA THR A 181 2.22 4.28 -12.36
C THR A 181 1.06 4.30 -13.36
N ASP A 182 0.01 3.51 -13.14
CA ASP A 182 -1.11 3.44 -14.06
C ASP A 182 -2.03 4.65 -13.95
N LEU A 183 -2.29 5.16 -12.74
CA LEU A 183 -3.00 6.42 -12.55
C LEU A 183 -2.26 7.59 -13.22
N GLN A 184 -0.92 7.62 -13.18
CA GLN A 184 -0.14 8.66 -13.85
C GLN A 184 -0.31 8.63 -15.38
N LYS A 185 -0.43 7.45 -15.98
CA LYS A 185 -0.72 7.29 -17.42
C LYS A 185 -2.18 7.62 -17.77
N ALA A 186 -3.09 7.36 -16.84
CA ALA A 186 -4.53 7.54 -16.98
C ALA A 186 -4.99 9.00 -16.85
N ILE A 187 -4.59 9.66 -15.76
CA ILE A 187 -5.10 10.98 -15.35
C ILE A 187 -4.00 12.03 -15.17
N GLY A 188 -2.75 11.67 -15.50
CA GLY A 188 -1.60 12.57 -15.48
C GLY A 188 -0.75 12.43 -14.21
N LYS A 189 0.52 12.85 -14.35
CA LYS A 189 1.60 12.61 -13.37
C LYS A 189 1.27 13.04 -11.93
N TRP A 190 0.81 14.27 -11.74
CA TRP A 190 0.51 14.81 -10.40
C TRP A 190 -0.79 14.24 -9.83
N ASN A 191 -1.79 14.07 -10.67
CA ASN A 191 -3.07 13.53 -10.27
C ASN A 191 -2.97 12.08 -9.78
N GLY A 192 -2.19 11.25 -10.50
CA GLY A 192 -1.91 9.90 -10.03
C GLY A 192 -1.18 9.86 -8.70
N LEU A 193 -0.28 10.80 -8.44
CA LEU A 193 0.35 10.96 -7.12
C LEU A 193 -0.68 11.33 -6.04
N HIS A 194 -1.52 12.35 -6.28
CA HIS A 194 -2.53 12.80 -5.31
C HIS A 194 -3.51 11.68 -4.94
N VAL A 195 -4.03 10.96 -5.93
CA VAL A 195 -4.98 9.87 -5.71
C VAL A 195 -4.32 8.71 -4.97
N THR A 196 -3.11 8.30 -5.37
CA THR A 196 -2.40 7.20 -4.70
C THR A 196 -2.04 7.55 -3.26
N ALA A 197 -1.52 8.75 -3.00
CA ALA A 197 -1.18 9.19 -1.65
C ALA A 197 -2.41 9.24 -0.73
N PHE A 198 -3.54 9.72 -1.25
CA PHE A 198 -4.81 9.69 -0.52
C PHE A 198 -5.24 8.25 -0.21
N LEU A 199 -5.25 7.35 -1.20
CA LEU A 199 -5.62 5.95 -0.99
C LEU A 199 -4.68 5.24 -0.01
N PHE A 200 -3.38 5.55 -0.04
CA PHE A 200 -2.42 5.02 0.93
C PHE A 200 -2.80 5.43 2.35
N GLY A 201 -3.19 6.70 2.57
CA GLY A 201 -3.73 7.16 3.85
C GLY A 201 -5.02 6.42 4.24
N ILE A 202 -5.98 6.25 3.31
CA ILE A 202 -7.23 5.52 3.57
C ILE A 202 -6.96 4.11 4.13
N MET A 203 -5.96 3.39 3.62
CA MET A 203 -5.59 2.06 4.13
C MET A 203 -5.11 2.05 5.59
N HIS A 204 -4.74 3.21 6.14
CA HIS A 204 -4.29 3.35 7.53
C HIS A 204 -5.44 3.71 8.48
N MET A 205 -6.69 3.76 8.00
CA MET A 205 -7.87 4.03 8.84
C MET A 205 -8.04 3.01 9.98
N SER A 206 -7.51 1.80 9.83
CA SER A 206 -7.54 0.73 10.83
C SER A 206 -6.91 1.13 12.18
N TRP A 207 -5.97 2.08 12.19
CA TRP A 207 -5.41 2.67 13.41
C TRP A 207 -6.40 3.55 14.18
N ARG A 208 -7.54 3.89 13.58
CA ARG A 208 -8.61 4.73 14.18
C ARG A 208 -8.13 6.08 14.73
N SER A 209 -7.06 6.62 14.16
CA SER A 209 -6.48 7.91 14.52
C SER A 209 -6.59 8.88 13.33
N PRO A 210 -7.33 9.99 13.46
CA PRO A 210 -7.38 11.01 12.41
C PRO A 210 -6.01 11.65 12.13
N VAL A 211 -5.16 11.76 13.16
CA VAL A 211 -3.80 12.28 13.02
C VAL A 211 -2.94 11.30 12.22
N GLU A 212 -3.10 9.99 12.47
CA GLU A 212 -2.43 8.96 11.68
C GLU A 212 -2.88 8.96 10.23
N LEU A 213 -4.19 9.09 9.97
CA LEU A 213 -4.71 9.19 8.61
C LEU A 213 -4.04 10.33 7.82
N VAL A 214 -3.85 11.49 8.45
CA VAL A 214 -3.13 12.63 7.84
C VAL A 214 -1.66 12.30 7.65
N PHE A 215 -1.00 11.73 8.67
CA PHE A 215 0.41 11.35 8.60
C PHE A 215 0.67 10.32 7.49
N ALA A 216 -0.07 9.22 7.45
CA ALA A 216 0.01 8.21 6.41
C ALA A 216 -0.23 8.80 5.00
N THR A 217 -1.19 9.71 4.85
CA THR A 217 -1.40 10.42 3.57
C THR A 217 -0.16 11.22 3.16
N LEU A 218 0.47 11.95 4.10
CA LEU A 218 1.70 12.72 3.85
C LEU A 218 2.89 11.81 3.55
N SER A 219 3.01 10.67 4.25
CA SER A 219 3.99 9.63 3.96
C SER A 219 3.76 9.02 2.57
N GLY A 220 2.51 8.83 2.17
CA GLY A 220 2.11 8.47 0.81
C GLY A 220 2.62 9.45 -0.25
N TYR A 221 2.49 10.76 0.02
CA TYR A 221 3.05 11.81 -0.83
C TYR A 221 4.58 11.74 -0.90
N LEU A 222 5.25 11.59 0.23
CA LEU A 222 6.72 11.51 0.31
C LEU A 222 7.25 10.33 -0.51
N LEU A 223 6.75 9.12 -0.23
CA LEU A 223 7.14 7.88 -0.90
C LEU A 223 6.81 7.94 -2.40
N GLY A 224 5.60 8.38 -2.74
CA GLY A 224 5.15 8.50 -4.12
C GLY A 224 5.93 9.55 -4.92
N TYR A 225 6.29 10.68 -4.31
CA TYR A 225 7.10 11.71 -4.93
C TYR A 225 8.55 11.24 -5.15
N ILE A 226 9.16 10.57 -4.17
CA ILE A 226 10.48 9.95 -4.32
C ILE A 226 10.47 9.01 -5.52
N TYR A 227 9.53 8.06 -5.56
CA TYR A 227 9.39 7.12 -6.67
C TYR A 227 9.19 7.83 -8.01
N MET A 228 8.30 8.83 -8.06
CA MET A 228 8.00 9.62 -9.26
C MET A 228 9.23 10.39 -9.81
N ARG A 229 10.20 10.72 -8.95
CA ARG A 229 11.42 11.44 -9.32
C ARG A 229 12.57 10.50 -9.67
N THR A 230 12.65 9.34 -9.03
CA THR A 230 13.79 8.42 -9.16
C THR A 230 13.51 7.22 -10.06
N ASN A 231 12.24 6.88 -10.28
CA ASN A 231 11.79 5.61 -10.85
C ASN A 231 12.49 4.40 -10.21
N ASN A 232 12.65 4.44 -8.88
CA ASN A 232 13.35 3.42 -8.10
C ASN A 232 12.60 3.14 -6.79
N LEU A 233 12.27 1.87 -6.55
CA LEU A 233 11.54 1.42 -5.36
C LEU A 233 12.44 1.18 -4.14
N THR A 234 13.78 1.14 -4.30
CA THR A 234 14.72 0.88 -3.20
C THR A 234 14.53 1.85 -2.04
N MET A 235 14.51 3.16 -2.33
CA MET A 235 14.35 4.16 -1.27
C MET A 235 12.98 4.10 -0.61
N PRO A 236 11.85 4.04 -1.34
CA PRO A 236 10.54 3.80 -0.74
C PRO A 236 10.46 2.55 0.14
N ILE A 237 10.95 1.40 -0.34
CA ILE A 237 10.90 0.12 0.38
C ILE A 237 11.70 0.20 1.69
N VAL A 238 12.94 0.72 1.61
CA VAL A 238 13.80 0.80 2.79
C VAL A 238 13.27 1.83 3.78
N LEU A 239 12.78 2.98 3.30
CA LEU A 239 12.16 3.99 4.16
C LEU A 239 10.99 3.39 4.92
N HIS A 240 10.05 2.77 4.21
CA HIS A 240 8.85 2.20 4.81
C HIS A 240 9.18 1.02 5.76
N GLY A 241 10.07 0.12 5.36
CA GLY A 241 10.49 -0.99 6.23
C GLY A 241 11.14 -0.51 7.53
N VAL A 242 12.05 0.46 7.44
CA VAL A 242 12.71 1.05 8.62
C VAL A 242 11.73 1.82 9.49
N ASN A 243 10.83 2.59 8.87
CA ASN A 243 9.75 3.31 9.56
C ASN A 243 8.94 2.36 10.46
N ASN A 244 8.44 1.27 9.92
CA ASN A 244 7.62 0.33 10.67
C ASN A 244 8.45 -0.44 11.70
N THR A 245 9.72 -0.74 11.41
CA THR A 245 10.64 -1.35 12.38
C THR A 245 10.84 -0.44 13.59
N MET A 246 11.00 0.87 13.39
CA MET A 246 11.09 1.83 14.48
C MET A 246 9.79 1.88 15.29
N LEU A 247 8.65 1.92 14.58
CA LEU A 247 7.31 2.05 15.16
C LEU A 247 6.97 0.91 16.12
N VAL A 248 7.19 -0.35 15.73
CA VAL A 248 6.73 -1.52 16.52
C VAL A 248 7.85 -2.36 17.15
N GLY A 249 9.06 -2.29 16.57
CA GLY A 249 10.17 -3.16 16.94
C GLY A 249 11.24 -2.50 17.82
N ILE A 250 11.26 -1.17 17.92
CA ILE A 250 12.32 -0.45 18.67
C ILE A 250 11.75 0.54 19.68
N LEU A 251 10.99 1.54 19.23
CA LEU A 251 10.56 2.65 20.09
C LEU A 251 9.63 2.26 21.24
N PRO A 252 8.70 1.29 21.08
CA PRO A 252 7.86 0.84 22.20
C PRO A 252 8.63 0.22 23.38
N TYR A 253 9.89 -0.18 23.18
CA TYR A 253 10.74 -0.72 24.25
C TYR A 253 11.57 0.35 24.95
N LEU A 254 11.63 1.57 24.40
CA LEU A 254 12.45 2.67 24.90
C LEU A 254 11.65 3.71 25.69
N PHE A 255 10.32 3.76 25.50
CA PHE A 255 9.42 4.75 26.07
C PHE A 255 8.11 4.11 26.49
#